data_AF-A0A842ZRP1-F1
#
_entry.id   AF-A0A842ZRP1-F1
#
_cell.length_a   1.000
_cell.length_b   1.000
_cell.length_c   1.000
_cell.angle_alpha   90.00
_cell.angle_beta   90.00
_cell.angle_gamma   90.00
#
_symmetry.space_group_name_H-M   'P 1'
#
loop_
_entity.id
_entity.type
_entity.pdbx_description
1 polymer ?
#
loop_
_entity_poly.entity_id
_entity_poly.type
_entity_poly.pdbx_seq_one_letter_code
_entity_poly.pdbx_strand_id
1 'polypeptide(L)'
;MTVQNPDFKQPPWVQSPSEVMDWINATHPSKRTKSKKHEASRERVLRNLHVRFDLNVEQKKIPPSTIISKFVTMITGNGFVEEGFELVPTVELVLRGLVKAKFKNIVKIVVDEKTVYHRSVDHFDLRNTIDDLSWVTPDVQRGTSVEVTAKLKEGMKSIALVKIMKIHKEKDHAVDIQIKGGIKEELYHTFLNYLHEKLGLIM
;
A
#
# COMPACT_ATOMS: atom_id res chain seq x y z
N MET A 1 66.90 28.53 -20.49
CA MET A 1 66.28 29.65 -19.74
C MET A 1 65.44 30.44 -20.72
N THR A 2 64.13 30.19 -20.75
CA THR A 2 63.18 30.87 -21.65
C THR A 2 62.51 31.99 -20.88
N VAL A 3 62.65 33.21 -21.40
CA VAL A 3 62.09 34.44 -20.84
C VAL A 3 60.57 34.35 -20.93
N GLN A 4 59.89 34.28 -19.77
CA GLN A 4 58.44 34.45 -19.72
C GLN A 4 58.13 35.94 -19.86
N ASN A 5 57.52 36.30 -20.99
CA ASN A 5 57.08 37.66 -21.25
C ASN A 5 55.79 37.93 -20.44
N PRO A 6 55.79 38.89 -19.49
CA PRO A 6 54.65 39.11 -18.58
C PRO A 6 53.40 39.67 -19.26
N ASP A 7 53.50 40.10 -20.53
CA ASP A 7 52.39 40.72 -21.28
C ASP A 7 51.68 39.77 -22.26
N PHE A 8 51.93 38.46 -22.19
CA PHE A 8 51.18 37.50 -23.03
C PHE A 8 49.77 37.28 -22.48
N LYS A 9 48.81 38.11 -22.94
CA LYS A 9 47.38 37.82 -22.78
C LYS A 9 46.99 36.75 -23.78
N GLN A 10 46.65 35.56 -23.29
CA GLN A 10 46.10 34.50 -24.14
C GLN A 10 44.87 35.04 -24.87
N PRO A 11 44.77 34.90 -26.20
CA PRO A 11 43.63 35.40 -26.93
C PRO A 11 42.36 34.58 -26.58
N PRO A 12 41.16 35.18 -26.66
CA PRO A 12 39.92 34.65 -26.07
C PRO A 12 39.43 33.32 -26.67
N TRP A 13 40.08 32.84 -27.73
CA TRP A 13 39.79 31.59 -28.42
C TRP A 13 40.71 30.42 -28.01
N VAL A 14 41.65 30.62 -27.07
CA VAL A 14 42.43 29.52 -26.50
C VAL A 14 41.62 28.91 -25.36
N GLN A 15 40.70 28.01 -25.70
CA GLN A 15 39.96 27.26 -24.69
C GLN A 15 40.87 26.22 -24.04
N SER A 16 40.89 26.22 -22.71
CA SER A 16 41.58 25.20 -21.93
C SER A 16 40.95 23.82 -22.19
N PRO A 17 41.70 22.71 -22.07
CA PRO A 17 41.16 21.36 -22.27
C PRO A 17 39.90 21.07 -21.41
N SER A 18 39.77 21.73 -20.27
CA SER A 18 38.59 21.69 -19.40
C SER A 18 37.36 22.38 -20.01
N GLU A 19 37.52 23.55 -20.63
CA GLU A 19 36.38 24.29 -21.23
C GLU A 19 35.85 23.58 -22.47
N VAL A 20 36.75 22.97 -23.25
CA VAL A 20 36.36 22.11 -24.38
C VAL A 20 35.56 20.89 -23.87
N MET A 21 35.98 20.28 -22.76
CA MET A 21 35.25 19.16 -22.16
C MET A 21 33.89 19.57 -21.60
N ASP A 22 33.77 20.75 -21.00
CA ASP A 22 32.50 21.28 -20.52
C ASP A 22 31.54 21.58 -21.67
N TRP A 23 32.03 22.13 -22.79
CA TRP A 23 31.22 22.34 -23.99
C TRP A 23 30.75 21.03 -24.64
N ILE A 24 31.64 20.03 -24.72
CA ILE A 24 31.29 18.69 -25.23
C ILE A 24 30.22 18.04 -24.33
N ASN A 25 30.34 18.16 -23.01
CA ASN A 25 29.34 17.63 -22.07
C ASN A 25 28.00 18.36 -22.13
N ALA A 26 28.00 19.67 -22.42
CA ALA A 26 26.79 20.47 -22.57
C ALA A 26 26.04 20.19 -23.89
N THR A 27 26.78 19.91 -24.97
CA THR A 27 26.20 19.67 -26.31
C THR A 27 25.88 18.20 -26.58
N HIS A 28 26.59 17.26 -25.94
CA HIS A 28 26.29 15.83 -25.95
C HIS A 28 26.45 15.25 -24.54
N PRO A 29 25.41 15.32 -23.68
CA PRO A 29 25.50 14.80 -22.32
C PRO A 29 25.74 13.30 -22.36
N SER A 30 26.99 12.89 -22.11
CA SER A 30 27.33 11.48 -21.98
C SER A 30 26.56 10.92 -20.77
N LYS A 31 25.85 9.80 -20.94
CA LYS A 31 25.10 9.10 -19.88
C LYS A 31 26.03 8.44 -18.84
N ARG A 32 27.10 9.11 -18.44
CA ARG A 32 27.87 8.80 -17.23
C ARG A 32 27.60 9.91 -16.22
N THR A 33 26.34 10.00 -15.82
CA THR A 33 26.01 10.55 -14.51
C THR A 33 26.87 9.77 -13.52
N LYS A 34 27.88 10.41 -12.94
CA LYS A 34 28.48 9.95 -11.70
C LYS A 34 27.30 9.82 -10.76
N SER A 35 26.84 8.58 -10.57
CA SER A 35 25.83 8.27 -9.58
C SER A 35 26.38 8.89 -8.30
N LYS A 36 25.70 9.96 -7.85
CA LYS A 36 25.86 10.39 -6.46
C LYS A 36 25.78 9.11 -5.68
N LYS A 37 26.87 8.80 -5.00
CA LYS A 37 26.98 7.67 -4.07
C LYS A 37 25.85 7.94 -3.08
N HIS A 38 24.67 7.40 -3.36
CA HIS A 38 23.55 7.44 -2.45
C HIS A 38 24.14 6.87 -1.18
N GLU A 39 24.17 7.67 -0.11
CA GLU A 39 24.25 7.10 1.23
C GLU A 39 23.35 5.89 1.20
N ALA A 40 23.92 4.70 1.48
CA ALA A 40 23.14 3.49 1.59
C ALA A 40 22.03 3.84 2.59
N SER A 41 20.84 4.12 2.06
CA SER A 41 19.74 4.65 2.84
C SER A 41 19.47 3.58 3.86
N ARG A 42 19.77 3.84 5.14
CA ARG A 42 19.44 2.91 6.21
C ARG A 42 18.01 2.49 5.96
N GLU A 43 17.78 1.20 5.70
CA GLU A 43 16.45 0.69 5.39
C GLU A 43 15.50 1.16 6.50
N ARG A 44 14.62 2.10 6.16
CA ARG A 44 13.70 2.69 7.13
C ARG A 44 12.60 1.68 7.39
N VAL A 45 12.35 1.43 8.66
CA VAL A 45 11.33 0.49 9.13
C VAL A 45 10.22 1.26 9.76
N LEU A 46 9.02 1.09 9.23
CA LEU A 46 7.80 1.62 9.80
C LEU A 46 7.21 0.60 10.77
N ARG A 47 6.67 1.06 11.90
CA ARG A 47 6.13 0.19 12.95
C ARG A 47 4.67 0.49 13.23
N ASN A 48 3.90 -0.55 13.53
CA ASN A 48 2.52 -0.46 13.99
C ASN A 48 1.67 0.50 13.15
N LEU A 49 1.58 0.20 11.85
CA LEU A 49 0.87 1.04 10.90
C LEU A 49 -0.62 0.74 10.94
N HIS A 50 -1.40 1.79 10.69
CA HIS A 50 -2.84 1.73 10.60
C HIS A 50 -3.28 2.55 9.40
N VAL A 51 -3.96 1.89 8.47
CA VAL A 51 -4.52 2.49 7.27
C VAL A 51 -6.02 2.27 7.30
N ARG A 52 -6.78 3.33 7.08
CA ARG A 52 -8.23 3.30 6.96
C ARG A 52 -8.62 4.11 5.74
N PHE A 53 -9.54 3.58 4.95
CA PHE A 53 -10.00 4.26 3.74
C PHE A 53 -11.37 3.75 3.33
N ASP A 54 -12.03 4.58 2.51
CA ASP A 54 -13.27 4.24 1.83
C ASP A 54 -13.01 4.07 0.33
N LEU A 55 -13.89 3.31 -0.31
CA LEU A 55 -13.86 3.09 -1.75
C LEU A 55 -14.72 4.17 -2.41
N ASN A 56 -14.29 4.65 -3.59
CA ASN A 56 -15.10 5.61 -4.35
C ASN A 56 -16.26 4.89 -5.06
N VAL A 57 -17.27 4.49 -4.28
CA VAL A 57 -18.46 3.79 -4.75
C VAL A 57 -19.71 4.42 -4.16
N GLU A 58 -20.88 4.05 -4.68
CA GLU A 58 -22.15 4.56 -4.17
C GLU A 58 -22.41 4.03 -2.75
N GLN A 59 -22.75 4.94 -1.84
CA GLN A 59 -23.14 4.62 -0.47
C GLN A 59 -24.66 4.73 -0.31
N LYS A 60 -25.27 3.70 0.27
CA LYS A 60 -26.69 3.70 0.61
C LYS A 60 -26.88 3.76 2.12
N LYS A 61 -27.54 4.81 2.61
CA LYS A 61 -27.92 4.90 4.03
C LYS A 61 -28.98 3.85 4.34
N ILE A 62 -28.73 3.02 5.36
CA ILE A 62 -29.68 2.04 5.86
C ILE A 62 -30.57 2.75 6.88
N PRO A 63 -31.90 2.89 6.63
CA PRO A 63 -32.78 3.55 7.57
C PRO A 63 -32.96 2.70 8.83
N PRO A 64 -33.05 3.33 10.01
CA PRO A 64 -33.30 2.61 11.26
C PRO A 64 -34.69 1.95 11.23
N SER A 65 -34.72 0.64 11.40
CA SER A 65 -35.94 -0.18 11.32
C SER A 65 -36.84 -0.12 12.56
N THR A 66 -36.32 0.34 13.70
CA THR A 66 -37.01 0.31 15.00
C THR A 66 -36.86 1.62 15.78
N ILE A 67 -37.76 1.87 16.74
CA ILE A 67 -37.76 3.09 17.56
C ILE A 67 -36.48 3.19 18.41
N ILE A 68 -35.99 2.06 18.93
CA ILE A 68 -34.73 1.99 19.68
C ILE A 68 -33.54 2.30 18.77
N SER A 69 -33.52 1.77 17.55
CA SER A 69 -32.44 2.08 16.60
C SER A 69 -32.48 3.53 16.12
N LYS A 70 -33.66 4.15 16.01
CA LYS A 70 -33.83 5.60 15.79
C LYS A 70 -33.25 6.44 16.93
N PHE A 71 -33.48 6.01 18.18
CA PHE A 71 -32.97 6.72 19.35
C PHE A 71 -31.44 6.60 19.46
N VAL A 72 -30.89 5.41 19.20
CA VAL A 72 -29.44 5.17 19.18
C VAL A 72 -28.78 5.94 18.03
N THR A 73 -29.34 5.92 16.82
CA THR A 73 -28.84 6.74 15.69
C THR A 73 -28.89 8.23 15.99
N MET A 74 -29.95 8.72 16.64
CA MET A 74 -30.09 10.12 17.04
C MET A 74 -29.05 10.56 18.08
N ILE A 75 -28.74 9.72 19.07
CA ILE A 75 -27.78 10.05 20.13
C ILE A 75 -26.33 9.92 19.67
N THR A 76 -26.03 8.88 18.89
CA THR A 76 -24.63 8.56 18.52
C THR A 76 -24.23 9.11 17.16
N GLY A 77 -25.18 9.54 16.32
CA GLY A 77 -24.96 9.83 14.91
C GLY A 77 -24.57 8.57 14.11
N ASN A 78 -24.82 7.37 14.63
CA ASN A 78 -24.40 6.09 14.04
C ASN A 78 -25.42 5.58 13.02
N GLY A 79 -25.64 6.33 11.94
CA GLY A 79 -26.25 5.76 10.75
C GLY A 79 -25.42 4.56 10.28
N PHE A 80 -26.08 3.54 9.72
CA PHE A 80 -25.38 2.49 8.99
C PHE A 80 -25.39 2.84 7.50
N VAL A 81 -24.26 2.60 6.85
CA VAL A 81 -24.12 2.74 5.41
C VAL A 81 -23.81 1.39 4.82
N GLU A 82 -24.39 1.12 3.66
CA GLU A 82 -24.05 0.00 2.80
C GLU A 82 -23.25 0.52 1.60
N GLU A 83 -22.07 -0.02 1.42
CA GLU A 83 -21.18 0.29 0.32
C GLU A 83 -21.55 -0.53 -0.93
N GLY A 84 -21.58 0.13 -2.09
CA GLY A 84 -21.96 -0.46 -3.38
C GLY A 84 -20.91 -1.39 -4.01
N PHE A 85 -19.83 -1.74 -3.30
CA PHE A 85 -18.80 -2.65 -3.82
C PHE A 85 -19.13 -4.13 -3.56
N GLU A 86 -18.46 -5.00 -4.33
CA GLU A 86 -18.47 -6.44 -4.09
C GLU A 86 -17.30 -6.85 -3.16
N LEU A 87 -17.58 -7.65 -2.13
CA LEU A 87 -16.55 -8.04 -1.15
C LEU A 87 -15.45 -8.89 -1.76
N VAL A 88 -15.79 -9.85 -2.62
CA VAL A 88 -14.80 -10.79 -3.19
C VAL A 88 -13.73 -10.07 -4.01
N PRO A 89 -14.06 -9.22 -5.00
CA PRO A 89 -13.04 -8.48 -5.74
C PRO A 89 -12.20 -7.55 -4.85
N THR A 90 -12.84 -6.88 -3.88
CA THR A 90 -12.12 -5.98 -2.96
C THR A 90 -11.14 -6.74 -2.08
N VAL A 91 -11.54 -7.88 -1.51
CA VAL A 91 -10.66 -8.77 -0.74
C VAL A 91 -9.50 -9.23 -1.60
N GLU A 92 -9.75 -9.68 -2.83
CA GLU A 92 -8.71 -10.14 -3.74
C GLU A 92 -7.68 -9.05 -4.03
N LEU A 93 -8.13 -7.83 -4.32
CA LEU A 93 -7.25 -6.68 -4.54
C LEU A 93 -6.42 -6.37 -3.30
N VAL A 94 -7.01 -6.34 -2.11
CA VAL A 94 -6.25 -6.10 -0.87
C VAL A 94 -5.22 -7.21 -0.63
N LEU A 95 -5.58 -8.48 -0.84
CA LEU A 95 -4.66 -9.61 -0.76
C LEU A 95 -3.50 -9.51 -1.76
N ARG A 96 -3.76 -9.14 -3.02
CA ARG A 96 -2.72 -8.89 -4.03
C ARG A 96 -1.78 -7.75 -3.60
N GLY A 97 -2.31 -6.73 -2.93
CA GLY A 97 -1.50 -5.69 -2.29
C GLY A 97 -0.56 -6.27 -1.24
N LEU A 98 -1.08 -7.12 -0.34
CA LEU A 98 -0.27 -7.80 0.67
C LEU A 98 0.83 -8.68 0.05
N VAL A 99 0.55 -9.39 -1.07
CA VAL A 99 1.59 -10.13 -1.83
C VAL A 99 2.71 -9.20 -2.29
N LYS A 100 2.36 -8.01 -2.81
CA LYS A 100 3.34 -7.01 -3.27
C LYS A 100 4.20 -6.49 -2.12
N ALA A 101 3.62 -6.33 -0.93
CA ALA A 101 4.32 -6.06 0.33
C ALA A 101 5.04 -7.28 0.93
N LYS A 102 5.14 -8.40 0.20
CA LYS A 102 5.84 -9.64 0.58
C LYS A 102 5.20 -10.41 1.74
N PHE A 103 3.95 -10.13 2.12
CA PHE A 103 3.19 -11.05 2.97
C PHE A 103 2.94 -12.36 2.21
N LYS A 104 3.20 -13.50 2.86
CA LYS A 104 3.24 -14.80 2.17
C LYS A 104 2.24 -15.82 2.71
N ASN A 105 1.79 -15.66 3.96
CA ASN A 105 0.98 -16.66 4.64
C ASN A 105 -0.33 -16.01 5.13
N ILE A 106 -1.48 -16.58 4.75
CA ILE A 106 -2.76 -16.29 5.38
C ILE A 106 -2.92 -17.24 6.57
N VAL A 107 -3.23 -16.69 7.74
CA VAL A 107 -3.42 -17.44 8.99
C VAL A 107 -4.89 -17.74 9.23
N LYS A 108 -5.76 -16.77 8.90
CA LYS A 108 -7.18 -16.83 9.20
C LYS A 108 -7.96 -15.95 8.23
N ILE A 109 -9.12 -16.45 7.79
CA ILE A 109 -10.16 -15.66 7.13
C ILE A 109 -11.45 -15.87 7.92
N VAL A 110 -12.11 -14.77 8.27
CA VAL A 110 -13.39 -14.72 8.97
C VAL A 110 -14.37 -13.95 8.10
N VAL A 111 -15.58 -14.48 7.93
CA VAL A 111 -16.68 -13.82 7.20
C VAL A 111 -17.85 -13.74 8.16
N ASP A 112 -18.35 -12.53 8.42
CA ASP A 112 -19.44 -12.30 9.39
C ASP A 112 -19.27 -13.10 10.69
N GLU A 113 -18.08 -12.95 11.31
CA GLU A 113 -17.69 -13.62 12.56
C GLU A 113 -17.48 -15.15 12.46
N LYS A 114 -17.87 -15.80 11.35
CA LYS A 114 -17.62 -17.21 11.09
C LYS A 114 -16.23 -17.41 10.49
N THR A 115 -15.41 -18.23 11.14
CA THR A 115 -14.09 -18.59 10.59
C THR A 115 -14.27 -19.58 9.44
N VAL A 116 -14.11 -19.11 8.21
CA VAL A 116 -14.19 -19.92 6.98
C VAL A 116 -12.83 -20.53 6.62
N TYR A 117 -11.76 -19.95 7.14
CA TYR A 117 -10.41 -20.44 6.94
C TYR A 117 -9.55 -20.26 8.17
N HIS A 118 -8.83 -21.31 8.54
CA HIS A 118 -7.78 -21.24 9.53
C HIS A 118 -6.67 -22.21 9.16
N ARG A 119 -5.42 -21.73 9.17
CA ARG A 119 -4.24 -22.57 8.95
C ARG A 119 -3.16 -22.25 9.96
N SER A 120 -2.69 -23.30 10.64
CA SER A 120 -1.68 -23.21 11.71
C SER A 120 -0.24 -23.42 11.22
N VAL A 121 -0.04 -23.88 9.98
CA VAL A 121 1.28 -24.31 9.45
C VAL A 121 1.83 -23.33 8.38
N ASP A 122 3.12 -22.99 8.49
CA ASP A 122 3.87 -21.96 7.73
C ASP A 122 4.20 -22.32 6.25
N HIS A 123 3.24 -22.86 5.51
CA HIS A 123 3.37 -23.03 4.06
C HIS A 123 2.94 -21.75 3.31
N PHE A 124 3.65 -21.45 2.21
CA PHE A 124 3.39 -20.29 1.36
C PHE A 124 2.03 -20.44 0.70
N ASP A 125 1.10 -19.56 1.01
CA ASP A 125 -0.30 -19.82 0.69
C ASP A 125 -1.07 -18.59 0.27
N LEU A 126 -0.54 -17.37 0.47
CA LEU A 126 -1.30 -16.18 0.15
C LEU A 126 -1.58 -16.04 -1.36
N ARG A 127 -0.64 -16.47 -2.23
CA ARG A 127 -0.88 -16.54 -3.69
C ARG A 127 -1.87 -17.65 -4.04
N ASN A 128 -1.66 -18.84 -3.52
CA ASN A 128 -2.53 -19.99 -3.79
C ASN A 128 -3.97 -19.73 -3.28
N THR A 129 -4.14 -19.09 -2.13
CA THR A 129 -5.45 -18.71 -1.60
C THR A 129 -6.13 -17.60 -2.42
N ILE A 130 -5.37 -16.70 -3.05
CA ILE A 130 -5.94 -15.76 -4.03
C ILE A 130 -6.46 -16.53 -5.24
N ASP A 131 -5.65 -17.44 -5.78
CA ASP A 131 -6.02 -18.23 -6.96
C ASP A 131 -7.20 -19.18 -6.66
N ASP A 132 -7.27 -19.69 -5.42
CA ASP A 132 -8.28 -20.63 -4.96
C ASP A 132 -9.47 -19.96 -4.24
N LEU A 133 -9.58 -18.63 -4.18
CA LEU A 133 -10.62 -17.92 -3.41
C LEU A 133 -12.06 -18.41 -3.72
N SER A 134 -12.23 -19.07 -4.88
CA SER A 134 -13.36 -19.89 -5.33
C SER A 134 -14.02 -20.81 -4.26
N TRP A 135 -13.27 -21.38 -3.31
CA TRP A 135 -13.86 -22.24 -2.26
C TRP A 135 -14.43 -21.45 -1.06
N VAL A 136 -14.03 -20.19 -0.88
CA VAL A 136 -14.56 -19.28 0.16
C VAL A 136 -15.72 -18.43 -0.35
N THR A 137 -15.85 -18.31 -1.67
CA THR A 137 -16.79 -17.42 -2.37
C THR A 137 -18.24 -17.50 -1.93
N PRO A 138 -18.87 -18.66 -1.64
CA PRO A 138 -20.28 -18.69 -1.29
C PRO A 138 -20.59 -17.92 0.01
N ASP A 139 -19.74 -18.09 1.03
CA ASP A 139 -19.87 -17.39 2.30
C ASP A 139 -19.46 -15.92 2.13
N VAL A 140 -18.39 -15.61 1.39
CA VAL A 140 -17.91 -14.22 1.17
C VAL A 140 -18.86 -13.39 0.29
N GLN A 141 -19.49 -13.98 -0.73
CA GLN A 141 -20.44 -13.29 -1.62
C GLN A 141 -21.70 -12.83 -0.88
N ARG A 142 -22.12 -13.60 0.12
CA ARG A 142 -23.29 -13.29 0.95
C ARG A 142 -22.93 -12.50 2.20
N GLY A 143 -21.63 -12.45 2.53
CA GLY A 143 -21.13 -11.79 3.71
C GLY A 143 -21.35 -10.28 3.67
N THR A 144 -21.34 -9.68 4.85
CA THR A 144 -21.33 -8.21 5.01
C THR A 144 -19.96 -7.70 5.43
N SER A 145 -19.09 -8.59 5.89
CA SER A 145 -17.75 -8.26 6.35
C SER A 145 -16.77 -9.42 6.18
N VAL A 146 -15.50 -9.10 5.95
CA VAL A 146 -14.40 -10.06 5.86
C VAL A 146 -13.23 -9.57 6.69
N GLU A 147 -12.66 -10.45 7.52
CA GLU A 147 -11.41 -10.21 8.23
C GLU A 147 -10.34 -11.22 7.79
N VAL A 148 -9.18 -10.71 7.39
CA VAL A 148 -8.02 -11.51 6.97
C VAL A 148 -6.85 -11.24 7.90
N THR A 149 -6.23 -12.30 8.40
CA THR A 149 -4.93 -12.23 9.10
C THR A 149 -3.83 -12.79 8.22
N ALA A 150 -2.82 -11.99 7.89
CA ALA A 150 -1.66 -12.40 7.10
C ALA A 150 -0.34 -12.14 7.83
N LYS A 151 0.68 -12.97 7.57
CA LYS A 151 2.01 -12.89 8.17
C LYS A 151 3.10 -12.60 7.14
N LEU A 152 4.04 -11.75 7.54
CA LEU A 152 5.30 -11.54 6.84
C LEU A 152 6.32 -12.59 7.31
N LYS A 153 6.84 -13.38 6.37
CA LYS A 153 7.75 -14.51 6.67
C LYS A 153 9.22 -14.09 6.73
N GLU A 154 9.60 -13.03 6.02
CA GLU A 154 11.01 -12.62 5.86
C GLU A 154 11.31 -11.34 6.62
N GLY A 155 12.37 -11.39 7.43
CA GLY A 155 12.85 -10.25 8.23
C GLY A 155 12.12 -10.13 9.57
N MET A 156 11.43 -9.01 9.78
CA MET A 156 10.75 -8.73 11.05
C MET A 156 9.38 -9.41 11.10
N LYS A 157 9.05 -10.01 12.25
CA LYS A 157 7.72 -10.56 12.50
C LYS A 157 6.68 -9.44 12.36
N SER A 158 5.86 -9.54 11.33
CA SER A 158 4.80 -8.58 11.04
C SER A 158 3.50 -9.31 10.73
N ILE A 159 2.40 -8.80 11.27
CA ILE A 159 1.05 -9.35 11.12
C ILE A 159 0.17 -8.26 10.56
N ALA A 160 -0.38 -8.49 9.37
CA ALA A 160 -1.43 -7.65 8.79
C ALA A 160 -2.79 -8.20 9.21
N LEU A 161 -3.62 -7.34 9.82
CA LEU A 161 -5.03 -7.57 10.09
C LEU A 161 -5.80 -6.65 9.15
N VAL A 162 -6.51 -7.24 8.21
CA VAL A 162 -7.36 -6.53 7.24
C VAL A 162 -8.80 -6.78 7.62
N LYS A 163 -9.59 -5.73 7.69
CA LYS A 163 -11.04 -5.80 7.85
C LYS A 163 -11.68 -4.99 6.72
N ILE A 164 -12.57 -5.64 5.99
CA ILE A 164 -13.35 -5.03 4.90
C ILE A 164 -14.82 -5.21 5.26
N MET A 165 -15.57 -4.11 5.30
CA MET A 165 -16.97 -4.07 5.73
C MET A 165 -17.80 -3.44 4.61
N LYS A 166 -18.75 -4.20 4.09
CA LYS A 166 -19.77 -3.67 3.18
C LYS A 166 -20.83 -2.87 3.93
N ILE A 167 -21.14 -3.27 5.18
CA ILE A 167 -22.04 -2.53 6.06
C ILE A 167 -21.26 -2.08 7.30
N HIS A 168 -21.20 -0.78 7.53
CA HIS A 168 -20.52 -0.21 8.70
C HIS A 168 -21.23 1.06 9.17
N LYS A 169 -20.78 1.60 10.30
CA LYS A 169 -21.28 2.90 10.79
C LYS A 169 -20.75 4.00 9.89
N GLU A 170 -21.53 5.05 9.70
CA GLU A 170 -21.19 6.23 8.89
C GLU A 170 -19.89 6.93 9.33
N LYS A 171 -19.46 6.73 10.59
CA LYS A 171 -18.21 7.28 11.14
C LYS A 171 -17.00 6.35 11.00
N ASP A 172 -17.24 5.09 10.68
CA ASP A 172 -16.19 4.09 10.46
C ASP A 172 -15.86 4.03 8.97
N HIS A 173 -14.69 3.50 8.61
CA HIS A 173 -14.29 3.30 7.22
C HIS A 173 -14.60 1.89 6.75
N ALA A 174 -14.89 1.74 5.46
CA ALA A 174 -15.18 0.45 4.83
C ALA A 174 -14.00 -0.53 4.92
N VAL A 175 -12.75 -0.02 4.87
CA VAL A 175 -11.55 -0.85 4.98
C VAL A 175 -10.64 -0.36 6.10
N ASP A 176 -10.26 -1.27 7.00
CA ASP A 176 -9.30 -1.04 8.11
C ASP A 176 -8.17 -2.07 8.00
N ILE A 177 -6.93 -1.58 7.89
CA ILE A 177 -5.73 -2.40 7.76
C ILE A 177 -4.73 -2.02 8.84
N GLN A 178 -4.41 -2.97 9.71
CA GLN A 178 -3.43 -2.82 10.77
C GLN A 178 -2.24 -3.73 10.51
N ILE A 179 -1.04 -3.15 10.41
CA ILE A 179 0.21 -3.89 10.30
C ILE A 179 0.94 -3.80 11.65
N LYS A 180 0.77 -4.83 12.46
CA LYS A 180 1.44 -4.98 13.77
C LYS A 180 2.87 -5.48 13.57
N GLY A 181 3.83 -4.89 14.29
CA GLY A 181 5.25 -5.21 14.13
C GLY A 181 5.96 -4.18 13.25
N GLY A 182 6.82 -4.64 12.34
CA GLY A 182 7.62 -3.77 11.47
C GLY A 182 7.57 -4.16 10.01
N ILE A 183 7.51 -3.17 9.12
CA ILE A 183 7.59 -3.35 7.66
C ILE A 183 8.61 -2.36 7.09
N LYS A 184 9.35 -2.77 6.06
CA LYS A 184 10.23 -1.85 5.34
C LYS A 184 9.39 -0.77 4.66
N GLU A 185 9.82 0.48 4.76
CA GLU A 185 9.13 1.64 4.20
C GLU A 185 8.84 1.46 2.69
N GLU A 186 9.81 0.92 1.93
CA GLU A 186 9.65 0.62 0.50
C GLU A 186 8.49 -0.36 0.20
N LEU A 187 8.32 -1.39 1.06
CA LEU A 187 7.28 -2.41 0.89
C LEU A 187 5.91 -1.84 1.26
N TYR A 188 5.87 -0.98 2.28
CA TYR A 188 4.65 -0.27 2.66
C TYR A 188 4.19 0.70 1.57
N HIS A 189 5.09 1.50 1.00
CA HIS A 189 4.75 2.38 -0.14
C HIS A 189 4.33 1.59 -1.37
N THR A 190 4.99 0.46 -1.65
CA THR A 190 4.56 -0.46 -2.73
C THR A 190 3.12 -0.94 -2.52
N PHE A 191 2.76 -1.26 -1.28
CA PHE A 191 1.42 -1.67 -0.92
C PHE A 191 0.40 -0.54 -1.09
N LEU A 192 0.65 0.63 -0.51
CA LEU A 192 -0.24 1.78 -0.61
C LEU A 192 -0.46 2.21 -2.05
N ASN A 193 0.62 2.33 -2.84
CA ASN A 193 0.54 2.73 -4.24
C ASN A 193 -0.31 1.75 -5.04
N TYR A 194 -0.17 0.44 -4.77
CA TYR A 194 -1.00 -0.55 -5.43
C TYR A 194 -2.47 -0.43 -5.06
N LEU A 195 -2.79 -0.22 -3.77
CA LEU A 195 -4.18 -0.02 -3.37
C LEU A 195 -4.76 1.25 -3.98
N HIS A 196 -4.02 2.36 -3.96
CA HIS A 196 -4.43 3.61 -4.58
C HIS A 196 -4.71 3.44 -6.08
N GLU A 197 -3.84 2.75 -6.81
CA GLU A 197 -3.99 2.49 -8.25
C GLU A 197 -5.20 1.59 -8.57
N LYS A 198 -5.49 0.57 -7.74
CA LYS A 198 -6.51 -0.44 -8.06
C LYS A 198 -7.87 -0.20 -7.43
N LEU A 199 -7.93 0.45 -6.28
CA LEU A 199 -9.16 0.69 -5.54
C LEU A 199 -9.65 2.14 -5.66
N GLY A 200 -8.90 3.02 -6.31
CA GLY A 200 -9.30 4.42 -6.49
C GLY A 200 -9.51 5.12 -5.14
N LEU A 201 -8.57 4.90 -4.21
CA LEU A 201 -8.69 5.36 -2.84
C LEU A 201 -8.89 6.87 -2.76
N ILE A 202 -9.87 7.29 -1.96
CA ILE A 202 -9.94 8.65 -1.44
C ILE A 202 -9.34 8.58 -0.04
N MET A 203 -8.12 9.12 0.12
CA MET A 203 -7.42 9.19 1.40
C MET A 203 -7.81 10.43 2.20
#